data_AF-A0A6B3UQS6-F1
#
_entry.id   AF-A0A6B3UQS6-F1
#
_cell.length_a   1.000
_cell.length_b   1.000
_cell.length_c   1.000
_cell.angle_alpha   90.00
_cell.angle_beta   90.00
_cell.angle_gamma   90.00
#
_symmetry.space_group_name_H-M   'P 1'
#
loop_
_entity.id
_entity.type
_entity.pdbx_description
1 polymer ?
#
loop_
_entity_poly.entity_id
_entity_poly.type
_entity_poly.pdbx_seq_one_letter_code
_entity_poly.pdbx_strand_id
1 'polypeptide(L)'
;ALLRTEGGPVALPLAVERPLRTGQRAYHPGFPQGTPGEVTSRLLGRETLRVMGRGAHSEPVLAWAEVGRTDGLKGTLAGLSGAPALDAQGRVVGVTVAEAPRRGRIYTTAPETVRDALSRRVQRGEFVTGEPVTVENYGRVADTLRRELRVAQVVCLG
;
A
#
# COMPACT_ATOMS: atom_id res chain seq x y z
N ALA A 1 -2.80 -10.95 -5.65
CA ALA A 1 -2.28 -11.57 -6.88
C ALA A 1 -0.87 -11.07 -7.15
N LEU A 2 -0.08 -11.79 -7.94
CA LEU A 2 1.21 -11.31 -8.46
C LEU A 2 1.13 -11.38 -9.99
N LEU A 3 1.34 -10.25 -10.64
CA LEU A 3 1.30 -10.11 -12.10
C LEU A 3 2.72 -9.95 -12.62
N ARG A 4 3.01 -10.55 -13.77
CA ARG A 4 4.29 -10.40 -14.46
C ARG A 4 4.04 -9.68 -15.78
N THR A 5 4.82 -8.64 -16.01
CA THR A 5 4.85 -7.87 -17.25
C THR A 5 6.17 -8.13 -17.99
N GLU A 6 6.21 -7.85 -19.29
CA GLU A 6 7.44 -7.97 -20.09
C GLU A 6 8.48 -6.90 -19.75
N GLY A 7 8.01 -5.76 -19.23
CA GLY A 7 8.82 -4.66 -18.72
C GLY A 7 8.05 -3.85 -17.68
N GLY A 8 8.72 -2.90 -17.06
CA GLY A 8 8.12 -2.03 -16.06
C GLY A 8 9.06 -0.92 -15.62
N PRO A 9 8.54 0.05 -14.86
CA PRO A 9 9.38 1.09 -14.28
C PRO A 9 10.29 0.52 -13.21
N VAL A 10 11.20 1.37 -12.72
CA VAL A 10 12.09 1.03 -11.61
C VAL A 10 11.27 0.56 -10.39
N ALA A 11 11.63 -0.59 -9.83
CA ALA A 11 10.92 -1.18 -8.70
C ALA A 11 10.91 -0.25 -7.48
N LEU A 12 9.89 -0.35 -6.62
CA LEU A 12 9.91 0.32 -5.32
C LEU A 12 10.76 -0.49 -4.32
N PRO A 13 11.61 0.16 -3.51
CA PRO A 13 12.35 -0.55 -2.48
C PRO A 13 11.41 -1.12 -1.43
N LEU A 14 11.76 -2.31 -0.91
CA LEU A 14 10.97 -3.00 0.11
C LEU A 14 11.60 -2.83 1.50
N ALA A 15 10.77 -2.62 2.51
CA ALA A 15 11.17 -2.56 3.92
C ALA A 15 10.42 -3.61 4.77
N VAL A 16 10.27 -4.81 4.22
CA VAL A 16 9.49 -5.91 4.80
C VAL A 16 10.27 -6.80 5.78
N GLU A 17 11.55 -6.50 5.99
CA GLU A 17 12.43 -7.18 6.96
C GLU A 17 12.59 -6.39 8.28
N ARG A 18 12.11 -5.13 8.29
CA ARG A 18 12.30 -4.23 9.43
C ARG A 18 11.07 -4.26 10.33
N PRO A 19 11.24 -4.27 11.67
CA PRO A 19 10.11 -4.17 12.57
C PRO A 19 9.43 -2.80 12.42
N LEU A 20 8.10 -2.82 12.34
CA LEU A 20 7.27 -1.61 12.34
C LEU A 20 6.88 -1.26 13.78
N ARG A 21 6.75 0.05 14.07
CA ARG A 21 6.40 0.55 15.40
C ARG A 21 5.03 1.21 15.41
N THR A 22 4.25 0.99 16.47
CA THR A 22 2.99 1.74 16.67
C THR A 22 3.24 3.24 16.58
N GLY A 23 2.33 3.96 15.92
CA GLY A 23 2.46 5.37 15.61
C GLY A 23 3.31 5.69 14.36
N GLN A 24 4.02 4.70 13.80
CA GLN A 24 4.77 4.88 12.56
C GLN A 24 3.84 5.32 11.43
N ARG A 25 4.26 6.32 10.66
CA ARG A 25 3.50 6.87 9.55
C ARG A 25 3.68 6.05 8.28
N ALA A 26 2.61 5.93 7.51
CA ALA A 26 2.64 5.44 6.13
C ALA A 26 1.88 6.37 5.17
N TYR A 27 2.16 6.18 3.88
CA TYR A 27 1.55 6.91 2.77
C TYR A 27 1.05 5.91 1.73
N HIS A 28 -0.18 6.11 1.26
CA HIS A 28 -0.88 5.15 0.41
C HIS A 28 -1.26 5.81 -0.92
N PRO A 29 -0.31 5.95 -1.86
CA PRO A 29 -0.62 6.44 -3.21
C PRO A 29 -1.46 5.41 -3.97
N GLY A 30 -2.54 5.85 -4.61
CA GLY A 30 -3.34 4.95 -5.43
C GLY A 30 -4.44 5.66 -6.21
N PHE A 31 -5.52 4.91 -6.43
CA PHE A 31 -6.69 5.35 -7.19
C PHE A 31 -8.00 5.09 -6.42
N PRO A 32 -8.16 5.64 -5.19
CA PRO A 32 -9.43 5.51 -4.47
C PRO A 32 -10.56 6.11 -5.32
N GLN A 33 -11.69 5.43 -5.35
CA GLN A 33 -12.87 5.76 -6.16
C GLN A 33 -12.59 5.85 -7.67
N GLY A 34 -11.50 5.22 -8.12
CA GLY A 34 -11.10 5.16 -9.52
C GLY A 34 -10.38 6.41 -10.03
N THR A 35 -10.07 7.38 -9.17
CA THR A 35 -9.36 8.62 -9.53
C THR A 35 -8.07 8.75 -8.72
N PRO A 36 -7.05 9.50 -9.22
CA PRO A 36 -5.82 9.73 -8.48
C PRO A 36 -6.09 10.29 -7.08
N GLY A 37 -5.53 9.62 -6.06
CA GLY A 37 -5.64 10.07 -4.67
C GLY A 37 -4.73 9.29 -3.75
N GLU A 38 -4.50 9.84 -2.56
CA GLU A 38 -3.61 9.27 -1.56
C GLU A 38 -4.05 9.57 -0.13
N VAL A 39 -3.61 8.71 0.78
CA VAL A 39 -3.96 8.76 2.20
C VAL A 39 -2.68 8.66 3.03
N THR A 40 -2.60 9.37 4.14
CA THR A 40 -1.58 9.16 5.16
C THR A 40 -2.19 8.56 6.43
N SER A 41 -1.48 7.62 7.02
CA SER A 41 -1.96 6.83 8.15
C SER A 41 -0.89 6.66 9.23
N ARG A 42 -1.28 6.17 10.40
CA ARG A 42 -0.38 5.77 11.50
C ARG A 42 -0.68 4.34 11.93
N LEU A 43 0.36 3.55 12.13
CA LEU A 43 0.22 2.16 12.56
C LEU A 43 -0.43 2.09 13.95
N LEU A 44 -1.53 1.36 14.05
CA LEU A 44 -2.13 0.99 15.33
C LEU A 44 -1.45 -0.26 15.88
N GLY A 45 -1.28 -1.27 15.04
CA GLY A 45 -0.64 -2.53 15.39
C GLY A 45 -1.02 -3.64 14.43
N ARG A 46 -0.82 -4.87 14.89
CA ARG A 46 -1.19 -6.09 14.16
C ARG A 46 -2.62 -6.49 14.51
N GLU A 47 -3.38 -6.91 13.50
CA GLU A 47 -4.71 -7.49 13.65
C GLU A 47 -4.81 -8.78 12.80
N THR A 48 -5.88 -9.53 12.99
CA THR A 48 -6.24 -10.65 12.11
C THR A 48 -7.49 -10.27 11.33
N LEU A 49 -7.38 -10.20 10.01
CA LEU A 49 -8.52 -9.95 9.13
C LEU A 49 -9.18 -11.28 8.80
N ARG A 50 -10.47 -11.39 9.11
CA ARG A 50 -11.26 -12.59 8.77
C ARG A 50 -11.99 -12.34 7.46
N VAL A 51 -11.51 -12.95 6.38
CA VAL A 51 -12.17 -12.95 5.07
C VAL A 51 -13.29 -13.98 5.09
N MET A 52 -14.51 -13.55 4.78
CA MET A 52 -15.71 -14.39 4.79
C MET A 52 -16.16 -14.68 3.35
N GLY A 53 -16.88 -15.78 3.12
CA GLY A 53 -17.41 -16.16 1.81
C GLY A 53 -16.55 -17.21 1.08
N ARG A 54 -16.64 -17.25 -0.26
CA ARG A 54 -15.88 -18.22 -1.07
C ARG A 54 -14.38 -17.90 -0.96
N GLY A 55 -13.60 -18.87 -0.49
CA GLY A 55 -12.19 -18.64 -0.14
C GLY A 55 -12.01 -17.98 1.23
N ALA A 56 -12.88 -18.27 2.20
CA ALA A 56 -12.74 -17.79 3.57
C ALA A 56 -11.41 -18.22 4.20
N HIS A 57 -10.72 -17.27 4.80
CA HIS A 57 -9.46 -17.48 5.50
C HIS A 57 -9.21 -16.33 6.47
N SER A 58 -8.25 -16.52 7.36
CA SER A 58 -7.77 -15.44 8.24
C SER A 58 -6.39 -15.03 7.79
N GLU A 59 -6.17 -13.72 7.63
CA GLU A 59 -4.87 -13.18 7.26
C GLU A 59 -4.32 -12.27 8.36
N PRO A 60 -3.02 -12.39 8.69
CA PRO A 60 -2.36 -11.37 9.47
C PRO A 60 -2.31 -10.06 8.68
N VAL A 61 -2.77 -8.98 9.31
CA VAL A 61 -2.78 -7.64 8.73
C VAL A 61 -2.17 -6.62 9.69
N LEU A 62 -1.79 -5.48 9.13
CA LEU A 62 -1.50 -4.27 9.90
C LEU A 62 -2.71 -3.35 9.84
N ALA A 63 -3.15 -2.88 11.00
CA ALA A 63 -4.20 -1.89 11.12
C ALA A 63 -3.58 -0.50 11.23
N TRP A 64 -4.02 0.42 10.37
CA TRP A 64 -3.56 1.79 10.33
C TRP A 64 -4.72 2.73 10.59
N ALA A 65 -4.54 3.74 11.45
CA ALA A 65 -5.47 4.85 11.58
C ALA A 65 -5.18 5.87 10.50
N GLU A 66 -6.18 6.20 9.70
CA GLU A 66 -6.11 7.33 8.79
C GLU A 66 -5.95 8.64 9.57
N VAL A 67 -5.05 9.51 9.10
CA VAL A 67 -4.80 10.81 9.74
C VAL A 67 -4.71 11.97 8.74
N GLY A 68 -4.98 11.72 7.46
CA GLY A 68 -5.00 12.72 6.40
C GLY A 68 -5.17 12.08 5.03
N ARG A 69 -5.71 12.82 4.06
CA ARG A 69 -5.99 12.35 2.70
C ARG A 69 -5.97 13.52 1.72
N THR A 70 -5.94 13.22 0.42
CA THR A 70 -6.09 14.23 -0.64
C THR A 70 -7.36 15.06 -0.45
N ASP A 71 -7.27 16.36 -0.70
CA ASP A 71 -8.43 17.24 -0.67
C ASP A 71 -9.52 16.78 -1.65
N GLY A 72 -10.77 16.83 -1.21
CA GLY A 72 -11.92 16.37 -2.00
C GLY A 72 -12.17 14.85 -1.96
N LEU A 73 -11.23 14.02 -1.50
CA LEU A 73 -11.47 12.58 -1.31
C LEU A 73 -12.35 12.35 -0.08
N LYS A 74 -13.64 12.05 -0.27
CA LYS A 74 -14.60 11.90 0.85
C LYS A 74 -15.12 10.47 0.94
N GLY A 75 -15.41 10.03 2.18
CA GLY A 75 -16.00 8.72 2.42
C GLY A 75 -15.02 7.56 2.19
N THR A 76 -15.47 6.56 1.44
CA THR A 76 -14.77 5.29 1.16
C THR A 76 -13.46 5.49 0.39
N LEU A 77 -12.50 4.61 0.62
CA LEU A 77 -11.28 4.43 -0.15
C LEU A 77 -11.38 3.19 -1.08
N ALA A 78 -12.59 2.74 -1.43
CA ALA A 78 -12.80 1.66 -2.39
C ALA A 78 -11.97 1.93 -3.66
N GLY A 79 -11.26 0.91 -4.17
CA GLY A 79 -10.29 1.09 -5.26
C GLY A 79 -8.84 1.35 -4.82
N LEU A 80 -8.60 1.61 -3.53
CA LEU A 80 -7.24 1.70 -2.97
C LEU A 80 -6.59 0.32 -2.75
N SER A 81 -7.35 -0.78 -2.78
CA SER A 81 -6.82 -2.13 -2.65
C SER A 81 -5.73 -2.40 -3.70
N GLY A 82 -4.58 -2.90 -3.27
CA GLY A 82 -3.38 -3.08 -4.09
C GLY A 82 -2.38 -1.91 -4.01
N ALA A 83 -2.76 -0.75 -3.46
CA ALA A 83 -1.84 0.36 -3.26
C ALA A 83 -0.71 0.00 -2.29
N PRO A 84 0.54 0.41 -2.54
CA PRO A 84 1.62 0.25 -1.58
C PRO A 84 1.39 1.14 -0.36
N ALA A 85 1.73 0.66 0.82
CA ALA A 85 1.96 1.48 1.99
C ALA A 85 3.45 1.82 2.06
N LEU A 86 3.79 3.10 1.89
CA LEU A 86 5.15 3.61 1.89
C LEU A 86 5.53 4.16 3.27
N ASP A 87 6.71 3.83 3.76
CA ASP A 87 7.29 4.52 4.92
C ASP A 87 7.88 5.89 4.54
N ALA A 88 8.39 6.62 5.54
CA ALA A 88 8.99 7.94 5.33
C ALA A 88 10.28 7.94 4.47
N GLN A 89 10.83 6.77 4.12
CA GLN A 89 11.95 6.63 3.18
C GLN A 89 11.48 6.19 1.79
N GLY A 90 10.17 6.20 1.52
CA GLY A 90 9.61 5.81 0.22
C GLY A 90 9.68 4.30 -0.04
N ARG A 91 9.78 3.48 1.01
CA ARG A 91 9.88 2.02 0.88
C ARG A 91 8.55 1.36 1.20
N VAL A 92 8.20 0.31 0.47
CA VAL A 92 6.99 -0.46 0.69
C VAL A 92 7.12 -1.28 1.97
N VAL A 93 6.21 -1.05 2.92
CA VAL A 93 6.09 -1.81 4.17
C VAL A 93 4.91 -2.77 4.18
N GLY A 94 4.00 -2.66 3.20
CA GLY A 94 2.83 -3.52 3.04
C GLY A 94 2.02 -3.10 1.82
N VAL A 95 0.97 -3.85 1.52
CA VAL A 95 0.03 -3.56 0.42
C VAL A 95 -1.38 -3.45 1.00
N THR A 96 -2.12 -2.40 0.64
CA THR A 96 -3.50 -2.19 1.11
C THR A 96 -4.39 -3.34 0.64
N VAL A 97 -5.11 -3.97 1.57
CA VAL A 97 -6.03 -5.08 1.28
C VAL A 97 -7.48 -4.70 1.52
N ALA A 98 -7.74 -3.86 2.51
CA ALA A 98 -9.10 -3.48 2.90
C ALA A 98 -9.11 -2.14 3.65
N GLU A 99 -10.31 -1.61 3.86
CA GLU A 99 -10.56 -0.46 4.71
C GLU A 99 -11.78 -0.68 5.61
N ALA A 100 -11.85 0.08 6.69
CA ALA A 100 -13.06 0.24 7.50
C ALA A 100 -13.35 1.74 7.67
N PRO A 101 -14.07 2.36 6.71
CA PRO A 101 -14.32 3.81 6.68
C PRO A 101 -14.90 4.35 7.98
N ARG A 102 -15.88 3.63 8.55
CA ARG A 102 -16.55 4.03 9.81
C ARG A 102 -15.61 4.10 11.01
N ARG A 103 -14.47 3.40 10.96
CA ARG A 103 -13.45 3.37 12.01
C ARG A 103 -12.22 4.20 11.65
N GLY A 104 -12.21 4.85 10.47
CA GLY A 104 -11.02 5.54 9.96
C GLY A 104 -9.82 4.62 9.85
N ARG A 105 -10.01 3.34 9.48
CA ARG A 105 -8.93 2.35 9.41
C ARG A 105 -8.64 1.90 7.99
N ILE A 106 -7.35 1.69 7.72
CA ILE A 106 -6.83 1.02 6.53
C ILE A 106 -6.13 -0.26 7.00
N TYR A 107 -6.28 -1.34 6.24
CA TYR A 107 -5.62 -2.60 6.50
C TYR A 107 -4.64 -2.91 5.37
N THR A 108 -3.42 -3.27 5.73
CA THR A 108 -2.42 -3.77 4.77
C THR A 108 -2.05 -5.20 5.10
N THR A 109 -1.48 -5.90 4.13
CA THR A 109 -0.74 -7.15 4.39
C THR A 109 0.27 -6.96 5.52
N ALA A 110 0.54 -8.02 6.26
CA ALA A 110 1.71 -8.09 7.11
C ALA A 110 3.00 -8.24 6.26
N PRO A 111 4.17 -7.76 6.73
CA PRO A 111 5.42 -7.83 5.98
C PRO A 111 5.80 -9.24 5.54
N GLU A 112 5.57 -10.24 6.40
CA GLU A 112 5.81 -11.66 6.10
C GLU A 112 4.95 -12.17 4.93
N THR A 113 3.70 -11.72 4.80
CA THR A 113 2.83 -12.09 3.68
C THR A 113 3.40 -11.61 2.34
N VAL A 114 3.99 -10.40 2.32
CA VAL A 114 4.66 -9.85 1.13
C VAL A 114 5.91 -10.66 0.82
N ARG A 115 6.74 -10.95 1.82
CA ARG A 115 7.94 -11.78 1.65
C ARG A 115 7.61 -13.15 1.08
N ASP A 116 6.63 -13.84 1.65
CA ASP A 116 6.26 -15.19 1.25
C ASP A 116 5.75 -15.21 -0.20
N ALA A 117 4.95 -14.21 -0.59
CA ALA A 117 4.49 -14.06 -1.96
C ALA A 117 5.65 -13.91 -2.97
N LEU A 118 6.70 -13.17 -2.60
CA LEU A 118 7.85 -12.85 -3.46
C LEU A 118 8.96 -13.93 -3.46
N SER A 119 9.13 -14.66 -2.35
CA SER A 119 10.28 -15.52 -2.02
C SER A 119 10.70 -16.57 -3.06
N ARG A 120 9.84 -16.90 -4.02
CA ARG A 120 10.11 -17.86 -5.12
C ARG A 120 9.73 -17.36 -6.51
N ARG A 121 9.24 -16.12 -6.61
CA ARG A 121 8.60 -15.59 -7.81
C ARG A 121 9.30 -14.37 -8.39
N VAL A 122 10.15 -13.72 -7.60
CA VAL A 122 10.82 -12.47 -7.99
C VAL A 122 12.30 -12.59 -7.69
N GLN A 123 13.14 -12.29 -8.70
CA GLN A 123 14.58 -12.19 -8.52
C GLN A 123 14.92 -10.88 -7.81
N ARG A 124 15.97 -10.87 -6.98
CA ARG A 124 16.44 -9.63 -6.37
C ARG A 124 16.93 -8.69 -7.47
N GLY A 125 16.32 -7.50 -7.52
CA GLY A 125 16.74 -6.43 -8.42
C GLY A 125 17.88 -5.61 -7.85
N GLU A 126 18.22 -4.54 -8.58
CA GLU A 126 19.20 -3.54 -8.15
C GLU A 126 18.75 -2.82 -6.87
N PHE A 127 19.73 -2.40 -6.07
CA PHE A 127 19.46 -1.58 -4.90
C PHE A 127 19.04 -0.18 -5.34
N VAL A 128 17.79 0.16 -5.05
CA VAL A 128 17.20 1.46 -5.34
C VAL A 128 16.88 2.19 -4.04
N THR A 129 17.12 3.50 -4.03
CA THR A 129 16.76 4.35 -2.89
C THR A 129 15.37 4.93 -3.12
N GLY A 130 14.51 4.87 -2.10
CA GLY A 130 13.20 5.50 -2.16
C GLY A 130 13.32 7.01 -2.01
N GLU A 131 12.38 7.74 -2.58
CA GLU A 131 12.25 9.18 -2.35
C GLU A 131 11.69 9.40 -0.93
N PRO A 132 12.30 10.25 -0.09
CA PRO A 132 11.76 10.55 1.23
C PRO A 132 10.35 11.15 1.16
N VAL A 133 9.45 10.61 1.98
CA VAL A 133 8.04 11.01 2.00
C VAL A 133 7.70 11.65 3.34
N THR A 134 7.08 12.83 3.27
CA THR A 134 6.67 13.65 4.42
C THR A 134 5.21 14.08 4.26
N VAL A 135 4.62 14.66 5.30
CA VAL A 135 3.22 15.15 5.22
C VAL A 135 3.09 16.38 4.31
N GLU A 136 4.19 17.04 3.99
CA GLU A 136 4.24 18.20 3.09
C GLU A 136 4.38 17.78 1.62
N ASN A 137 4.98 16.62 1.34
CA ASN A 137 5.34 16.23 -0.03
C ASN A 137 4.61 15.00 -0.57
N TYR A 138 3.86 14.25 0.25
CA TYR A 138 3.32 12.95 -0.15
C TYR A 138 2.41 13.00 -1.38
N GLY A 139 1.68 14.10 -1.60
CA GLY A 139 0.89 14.30 -2.83
C GLY A 139 1.75 14.35 -4.09
N ARG A 140 2.87 15.10 -4.06
CA ARG A 140 3.82 15.18 -5.18
C ARG A 140 4.51 13.83 -5.45
N VAL A 141 4.89 13.12 -4.38
CA VAL A 141 5.50 11.80 -4.51
C VAL A 141 4.49 10.82 -5.12
N ALA A 142 3.25 10.79 -4.60
CA ALA A 142 2.18 9.93 -5.11
C ALA A 142 1.90 10.17 -6.60
N ASP A 143 1.85 11.43 -6.99
CA ASP A 143 1.64 11.86 -8.37
C ASP A 143 2.80 11.46 -9.30
N THR A 144 4.04 11.56 -8.83
CA THR A 144 5.23 11.07 -9.55
C THR A 144 5.16 9.56 -9.75
N LEU A 145 4.84 8.79 -8.69
CA LEU A 145 4.71 7.34 -8.78
C LEU A 145 3.63 6.89 -9.77
N ARG A 146 2.53 7.64 -9.87
CA ARG A 146 1.47 7.38 -10.88
C ARG A 146 1.93 7.68 -12.29
N ARG A 147 2.57 8.85 -12.52
CA ARG A 147 3.13 9.21 -13.84
C ARG A 147 4.18 8.23 -14.34
N GLU A 148 5.04 7.75 -13.44
CA GLU A 148 6.08 6.75 -13.76
C GLU A 148 5.52 5.32 -13.85
N LEU A 149 4.21 5.11 -13.72
CA LEU A 149 3.56 3.80 -13.73
C LEU A 149 4.05 2.84 -12.61
N ARG A 150 4.74 3.35 -11.59
CA ARG A 150 5.12 2.58 -10.40
C ARG A 150 3.91 2.29 -9.50
N VAL A 151 2.87 3.11 -9.63
CA VAL A 151 1.53 2.89 -9.11
C VAL A 151 0.54 3.09 -10.26
N ALA A 152 -0.10 2.02 -10.71
CA ALA A 152 -1.04 2.05 -11.84
C ALA A 152 -2.39 1.46 -11.46
N GLN A 153 -3.46 2.00 -12.06
CA GLN A 153 -4.80 1.43 -11.92
C GLN A 153 -4.91 0.20 -12.83
N VAL A 154 -5.33 -0.92 -12.28
CA VAL A 154 -5.61 -2.15 -13.03
C VAL A 154 -7.12 -2.32 -13.14
N VAL A 155 -7.61 -2.54 -14.35
CA VAL A 155 -9.03 -2.76 -14.64
C VAL A 155 -9.23 -4.12 -15.30
N CYS A 156 -10.30 -4.82 -14.96
CA CYS A 156 -10.71 -6.02 -15.67
C CYS A 156 -11.57 -5.62 -16.86
N LEU A 157 -11.14 -6.00 -18.06
CA LEU A 157 -11.97 -5.93 -19.26
C LEU A 157 -12.77 -7.24 -19.29
N GLY A 158 -14.09 -7.15 -19.12
CA GLY A 158 -14.99 -8.30 -19.05
C GLY A 158 -15.08 -9.09 -20.34
#